data_AF-A0A371D7U2-F1
#
_entry.id   AF-A0A371D7U2-F1
#
_cell.length_a   1.000
_cell.length_b   1.000
_cell.length_c   1.000
_cell.angle_alpha   90.00
_cell.angle_beta   90.00
_cell.angle_gamma   90.00
#
_symmetry.space_group_name_H-M   'P 1'
#
loop_
_entity.id
_entity.type
_entity.pdbx_description
1 polymer ?
#
loop_
_entity_poly.entity_id
_entity_poly.type
_entity_poly.pdbx_seq_one_letter_code
_entity_poly.pdbx_strand_id
1 'polypeptide(L)'
;MSYSYEHSALIQNPSRVMTQNYCIMASSALLWYDFGLTLIPEIQRIWHREFSCVSLAYLCMRYSILLGRATLTMQVLLWNIDDVACSVLTHINDVLYILNLLATAVIVIIRVYGISTKNWRWIPFVLPLNLVRPILYTIESAGYFPVQGGFPYGCTYDYTLSATSLAR
;
A
#
# COMPACT_ATOMS: atom_id res chain seq x y z
N MET A 1 19.83 7.32 -0.68
CA MET A 1 20.71 7.53 0.49
C MET A 1 19.94 7.90 1.77
N SER A 2 18.74 8.49 1.70
CA SER A 2 17.97 8.96 2.87
C SER A 2 17.32 7.85 3.73
N TYR A 3 17.03 6.68 3.17
CA TYR A 3 16.21 5.64 3.83
C TYR A 3 16.98 4.65 4.72
N SER A 4 18.28 4.44 4.47
CA SER A 4 19.16 3.65 5.36
C SER A 4 19.34 4.36 6.71
N TYR A 5 19.32 5.70 6.73
CA TYR A 5 19.32 6.51 7.96
C TYR A 5 18.01 6.42 8.74
N GLU A 6 16.85 6.28 8.09
CA GLU A 6 15.58 6.10 8.81
C GLU A 6 15.51 4.74 9.52
N HIS A 7 15.93 3.65 8.87
CA HIS A 7 15.96 2.33 9.50
C HIS A 7 16.94 2.29 10.68
N SER A 8 18.13 2.86 10.53
CA SER A 8 19.10 2.94 11.64
C SER A 8 18.68 3.90 12.76
N ALA A 9 17.89 4.96 12.47
CA ALA A 9 17.29 5.83 13.48
C ALA A 9 16.10 5.18 14.23
N LEU A 10 15.34 4.28 13.58
CA LEU A 10 14.26 3.51 14.19
C LEU A 10 14.79 2.47 15.20
N ILE A 11 15.94 1.84 14.89
CA ILE A 11 16.65 0.94 15.81
C ILE A 11 17.09 1.69 17.07
N GLN A 12 17.40 2.99 16.96
CA GLN A 12 17.85 3.82 18.09
C GLN A 12 16.70 4.30 19.01
N ASN A 13 15.43 4.25 18.58
CA ASN A 13 14.27 4.71 19.35
C ASN A 13 13.11 3.69 19.32
N PRO A 14 13.13 2.66 20.17
CA PRO A 14 12.10 1.62 20.21
C PRO A 14 10.69 2.15 20.56
N SER A 15 10.61 3.28 21.26
CA SER A 15 9.33 3.93 21.60
C SER A 15 8.57 4.43 20.37
N ARG A 16 9.27 4.92 19.33
CA ARG A 16 8.63 5.42 18.10
C ARG A 16 7.98 4.30 17.30
N VAL A 17 8.65 3.15 17.22
CA VAL A 17 8.13 1.95 16.54
C VAL A 17 6.89 1.43 17.25
N MET A 18 6.89 1.43 18.58
CA MET A 18 5.72 1.07 19.36
C MET A 18 4.53 2.00 19.08
N THR A 19 4.75 3.32 19.05
CA THR A 19 3.71 4.29 18.70
C THR A 19 3.16 4.06 17.29
N GLN A 20 4.04 3.79 16.32
CA GLN A 20 3.61 3.47 14.95
C GLN A 20 2.73 2.22 14.91
N ASN A 21 3.11 1.15 15.61
CA ASN A 21 2.32 -0.08 15.69
C ASN A 21 0.92 0.16 16.30
N TYR A 22 0.83 0.98 17.36
CA TYR A 22 -0.47 1.36 17.92
C TYR A 22 -1.30 2.20 16.95
N CYS A 23 -0.69 3.18 16.27
CA CYS A 23 -1.38 3.97 15.25
C CYS A 23 -1.88 3.11 14.09
N ILE A 24 -1.08 2.14 13.67
CA ILE A 24 -1.46 1.14 12.66
C ILE A 24 -2.68 0.37 13.13
N MET A 25 -2.67 -0.21 14.33
CA MET A 25 -3.80 -0.97 14.86
C MET A 25 -5.08 -0.12 14.97
N ALA A 26 -4.96 1.11 15.49
CA ALA A 26 -6.09 2.03 15.60
C ALA A 26 -6.66 2.40 14.23
N SER A 27 -5.79 2.72 13.26
CA SER A 27 -6.20 3.05 11.90
C SER A 27 -6.84 1.87 11.18
N SER A 28 -6.35 0.64 11.41
CA SER A 28 -6.94 -0.57 10.87
C SER A 28 -8.32 -0.82 11.46
N ALA A 29 -8.49 -0.71 12.78
CA ALA A 29 -9.80 -0.88 13.43
C ALA A 29 -10.84 0.12 12.90
N LEU A 30 -10.45 1.38 12.73
CA LEU A 30 -11.30 2.41 12.13
C LEU A 30 -11.70 2.03 10.69
N LEU A 31 -10.74 1.56 9.89
CA LEU A 31 -10.98 1.18 8.50
C LEU A 31 -11.93 -0.02 8.37
N TRP A 32 -11.79 -1.03 9.25
CA TRP A 32 -12.71 -2.16 9.31
C TRP A 32 -14.12 -1.73 9.73
N TYR A 33 -14.22 -0.79 10.67
CA TYR A 33 -15.50 -0.22 11.08
C TYR A 33 -16.18 0.54 9.93
N ASP A 34 -15.46 1.43 9.26
CA ASP A 34 -15.96 2.16 8.10
C ASP A 34 -16.38 1.21 6.96
N PHE A 35 -15.63 0.13 6.76
CA PHE A 35 -15.98 -0.91 5.79
C PHE A 35 -17.32 -1.56 6.13
N GLY A 36 -17.53 -1.95 7.39
CA GLY A 36 -18.79 -2.54 7.86
C GLY A 36 -19.98 -1.63 7.63
N LEU A 37 -19.85 -0.33 7.95
CA LEU A 37 -20.91 0.66 7.72
C LEU A 37 -21.25 0.84 6.23
N THR A 38 -20.24 0.78 5.36
CA THR A 38 -20.40 1.07 3.94
C THR A 38 -20.70 -0.18 3.09
N LEU A 39 -20.68 -1.39 3.67
CA LEU A 39 -20.94 -2.66 2.99
C LEU A 39 -22.42 -2.84 2.63
N ILE A 40 -23.34 -2.47 3.53
CA ILE A 40 -24.78 -2.54 3.28
C ILE A 40 -25.20 -1.70 2.06
N PRO A 41 -24.88 -0.39 1.99
CA PRO A 41 -25.23 0.41 0.81
C PRO A 41 -24.44 0.01 -0.44
N GLU A 42 -23.25 -0.59 -0.30
CA GLU A 42 -22.47 -1.10 -1.43
C GLU A 42 -23.14 -2.30 -2.11
N ILE A 43 -23.56 -3.30 -1.33
CA ILE A 43 -24.23 -4.48 -1.89
C ILE A 43 -25.52 -4.06 -2.59
N GLN A 44 -26.31 -3.16 -1.98
CA GLN A 44 -27.56 -2.71 -2.57
C GLN A 44 -27.38 -1.93 -3.89
N ARG A 45 -26.30 -1.16 -4.05
CA ARG A 45 -26.13 -0.24 -5.19
C ARG A 45 -25.17 -0.73 -6.26
N ILE A 46 -24.13 -1.46 -5.88
CA ILE A 46 -23.05 -1.87 -6.79
C ILE A 46 -23.30 -3.28 -7.31
N TRP A 47 -23.71 -4.21 -6.46
CA TRP A 47 -23.90 -5.61 -6.87
C TRP A 47 -25.16 -5.83 -7.70
N HIS A 48 -26.15 -4.95 -7.58
CA HIS A 48 -27.40 -5.01 -8.34
C HIS A 48 -27.34 -4.25 -9.69
N ARG A 49 -26.20 -3.61 -10.01
CA ARG A 49 -26.01 -2.83 -11.24
C ARG A 49 -25.07 -3.55 -12.21
N GLU A 50 -25.21 -3.26 -13.50
CA GLU A 50 -24.29 -3.76 -14.54
C GLU A 50 -22.83 -3.43 -14.18
N PHE A 51 -21.96 -4.46 -14.25
CA PHE A 51 -20.53 -4.36 -13.95
C PHE A 51 -19.82 -3.42 -14.94
N SER A 52 -19.75 -2.14 -14.60
CA SER A 52 -18.92 -1.18 -15.32
C SER A 52 -17.44 -1.32 -14.91
N CYS A 53 -16.52 -0.98 -15.82
CA CYS A 53 -15.07 -0.89 -15.54
C CYS A 53 -14.79 -0.02 -14.30
N VAL A 54 -15.60 1.03 -14.07
CA VAL A 54 -15.50 1.89 -12.89
C VAL A 54 -15.87 1.15 -11.60
N SER A 55 -16.92 0.33 -11.64
CA SER A 55 -17.34 -0.49 -10.50
C SER A 55 -16.28 -1.54 -10.16
N LEU A 56 -15.66 -2.16 -11.18
CA LEU A 56 -14.56 -3.10 -10.96
C LEU A 56 -13.34 -2.42 -10.36
N ALA A 57 -12.91 -1.27 -10.89
CA ALA A 57 -11.80 -0.51 -10.35
C ALA A 57 -12.06 -0.08 -8.89
N TYR A 58 -13.30 0.32 -8.58
CA TYR A 58 -13.70 0.66 -7.22
C TYR A 58 -13.62 -0.55 -6.27
N LEU A 59 -14.12 -1.72 -6.68
CA LEU A 59 -14.04 -2.95 -5.89
C LEU A 59 -12.57 -3.35 -5.67
N CYS A 60 -11.76 -3.38 -6.73
CA CYS A 60 -10.33 -3.66 -6.61
C CYS A 60 -9.65 -2.69 -5.63
N MET A 61 -9.87 -1.38 -5.77
CA MET A 61 -9.32 -0.37 -4.87
C MET A 61 -9.69 -0.68 -3.41
N ARG A 62 -10.97 -0.92 -3.15
CA ARG A 62 -11.54 -1.09 -1.81
C ARG A 62 -11.05 -2.36 -1.13
N TYR A 63 -11.14 -3.50 -1.81
CA TYR A 63 -10.72 -4.78 -1.24
C TYR A 63 -9.19 -4.90 -1.13
N SER A 64 -8.42 -4.30 -2.03
CA SER A 64 -6.96 -4.29 -1.92
C SER A 64 -6.47 -3.53 -0.68
N ILE A 65 -7.09 -2.40 -0.31
CA ILE A 65 -6.74 -1.69 0.94
C ILE A 65 -7.08 -2.55 2.15
N LEU A 66 -8.26 -3.17 2.16
CA LEU A 66 -8.71 -3.97 3.28
C LEU A 66 -7.80 -5.18 3.51
N LEU A 67 -7.46 -5.91 2.43
CA LEU A 67 -6.52 -7.02 2.48
C LEU A 67 -5.10 -6.56 2.88
N GLY A 68 -4.61 -5.44 2.34
CA GLY A 68 -3.30 -4.90 2.71
C GLY A 68 -3.22 -4.49 4.18
N ARG A 69 -4.30 -3.90 4.71
CA ARG A 69 -4.40 -3.59 6.14
C ARG A 69 -4.47 -4.85 6.99
N ALA A 70 -5.17 -5.88 6.54
CA ALA A 70 -5.21 -7.18 7.22
C ALA A 70 -3.80 -7.80 7.31
N THR A 71 -3.07 -7.86 6.21
CA THR A 71 -1.70 -8.42 6.18
C THR A 71 -0.76 -7.63 7.08
N LEU A 72 -0.87 -6.30 7.08
CA LEU A 72 -0.03 -5.44 7.92
C LEU A 72 -0.36 -5.61 9.42
N THR A 73 -1.64 -5.76 9.78
CA THR A 73 -2.00 -6.10 11.17
C THR A 73 -1.50 -7.48 11.60
N MET A 74 -1.50 -8.46 10.69
CA MET A 74 -0.93 -9.78 10.97
C MET A 74 0.58 -9.70 11.19
N GLN A 75 1.31 -8.92 10.39
CA GLN A 75 2.76 -8.72 10.58
C GLN A 75 3.09 -8.11 11.94
N VAL A 76 2.30 -7.14 12.41
CA VAL A 76 2.53 -6.51 13.73
C VAL A 76 2.20 -7.48 14.87
N LEU A 77 1.16 -8.30 14.73
CA LEU A 77 0.73 -9.25 15.77
C LEU A 77 1.62 -10.49 15.85
N LEU A 78 2.12 -10.98 14.71
CA LEU A 78 2.91 -12.20 14.63
C LEU A 78 4.41 -11.88 14.53
N TRP A 79 4.96 -11.43 15.66
CA TRP A 79 6.37 -11.05 15.83
C TRP A 79 7.36 -12.23 15.80
N ASN A 80 6.86 -13.48 15.85
CA ASN A 80 7.65 -14.71 15.81
C ASN A 80 7.20 -15.64 14.68
N ILE A 81 7.49 -15.25 13.43
CA ILE A 81 7.17 -16.00 12.21
C ILE A 81 8.46 -16.25 11.43
N ASP A 82 8.57 -17.42 10.78
CA ASP A 82 9.64 -17.75 9.85
C ASP A 82 9.87 -16.67 8.78
N ASP A 83 11.13 -16.40 8.44
CA ASP A 83 11.53 -15.41 7.42
C ASP A 83 10.79 -15.58 6.08
N VAL A 84 10.47 -16.82 5.70
CA VAL A 84 9.71 -17.13 4.48
C VAL A 84 8.30 -16.56 4.52
N ALA A 85 7.59 -16.72 5.64
CA ALA A 85 6.23 -16.20 5.77
C ALA A 85 6.22 -14.67 5.92
N CYS A 86 7.25 -14.09 6.58
CA CYS A 86 7.50 -12.66 6.59
C CYS A 86 7.69 -12.10 5.17
N SER A 87 8.45 -12.80 4.33
CA SER A 87 8.64 -12.45 2.92
C SER A 87 7.35 -12.48 2.13
N VAL A 88 6.60 -13.58 2.22
CA VAL A 88 5.33 -13.73 1.50
C VAL A 88 4.32 -12.64 1.90
N LEU A 89 4.15 -12.39 3.21
CA LEU A 89 3.23 -11.35 3.70
C LEU A 89 3.60 -9.96 3.18
N THR A 90 4.90 -9.66 3.16
CA THR A 90 5.42 -8.36 2.72
C THR A 90 5.20 -8.16 1.22
N HIS A 91 5.51 -9.17 0.40
CA HIS A 91 5.27 -9.09 -1.05
C HIS A 91 3.77 -9.02 -1.38
N ILE A 92 2.91 -9.73 -0.64
CA ILE A 92 1.46 -9.62 -0.82
C ILE A 92 1.01 -8.18 -0.51
N ASN A 93 1.47 -7.61 0.61
CA ASN A 93 1.13 -6.24 0.98
C ASN A 93 1.56 -5.23 -0.11
N ASP A 94 2.76 -5.39 -0.67
CA ASP A 94 3.27 -4.54 -1.74
C ASP A 94 2.44 -4.64 -3.02
N VAL A 95 2.11 -5.86 -3.45
CA VAL A 95 1.28 -6.09 -4.62
C VAL A 95 -0.11 -5.46 -4.42
N LEU A 96 -0.72 -5.64 -3.24
CA LEU A 96 -2.01 -5.05 -2.91
C LEU A 96 -1.94 -3.51 -2.89
N TYR A 97 -0.85 -2.94 -2.40
CA TYR A 97 -0.64 -1.50 -2.41
C TYR A 97 -0.49 -0.94 -3.82
N ILE A 98 0.31 -1.60 -4.68
CA ILE A 98 0.47 -1.21 -6.09
C ILE A 98 -0.87 -1.31 -6.84
N LEU A 99 -1.61 -2.41 -6.64
CA LEU A 99 -2.95 -2.57 -7.22
C LEU A 99 -3.89 -1.45 -6.78
N ASN A 100 -3.84 -1.05 -5.51
CA ASN A 100 -4.63 0.05 -5.01
C ASN A 100 -4.26 1.40 -5.66
N LEU A 101 -2.96 1.68 -5.81
CA LEU A 101 -2.48 2.89 -6.47
C LEU A 101 -2.93 2.95 -7.94
N LEU A 102 -2.85 1.84 -8.66
CA LEU A 102 -3.31 1.74 -10.05
C LEU A 102 -4.83 1.95 -10.15
N ALA A 103 -5.61 1.31 -9.27
CA ALA A 103 -7.06 1.48 -9.24
C ALA A 103 -7.46 2.93 -8.92
N THR A 104 -6.75 3.56 -7.97
CA THR A 104 -6.93 4.98 -7.63
C THR A 104 -6.60 5.88 -8.82
N ALA A 105 -5.50 5.62 -9.53
CA ALA A 105 -5.12 6.35 -10.73
C ALA A 105 -6.21 6.29 -11.81
N VAL A 106 -6.78 5.10 -12.06
CA VAL A 106 -7.88 4.92 -13.01
C VAL A 106 -9.10 5.77 -12.61
N ILE A 107 -9.51 5.72 -11.34
CA ILE A 107 -10.66 6.50 -10.84
C ILE A 107 -10.41 8.00 -10.97
N VAL A 108 -9.20 8.47 -10.63
CA VAL A 108 -8.83 9.89 -10.76
C VAL A 108 -8.85 10.33 -12.22
N ILE A 109 -8.29 9.54 -13.14
CA ILE A 109 -8.28 9.85 -14.58
C ILE A 109 -9.72 9.99 -15.11
N ILE A 110 -10.61 9.05 -14.76
CA ILE A 110 -12.01 9.09 -15.17
C ILE A 110 -12.71 10.34 -14.63
N ARG A 111 -12.49 10.68 -13.35
CA ARG A 111 -13.08 11.87 -12.74
C ARG A 111 -12.60 13.16 -13.38
N VAL A 112 -11.30 13.29 -13.62
CA VAL A 112 -10.73 14.48 -14.29
C VAL A 112 -11.25 14.58 -15.73
N TYR A 113 -11.37 13.46 -16.43
CA TYR A 113 -11.96 13.43 -17.77
C TYR A 113 -13.42 13.91 -17.79
N GLY A 114 -14.21 13.50 -16.79
CA GLY A 114 -15.59 13.95 -16.61
C GLY A 114 -15.71 15.45 -16.30
N ILE A 115 -14.90 15.95 -15.36
CA ILE A 115 -14.88 17.38 -14.95
C ILE A 115 -14.42 18.26 -16.11
N SER A 116 -13.44 17.79 -16.88
CA SER A 116 -12.86 18.54 -17.99
C SER A 116 -13.74 18.55 -19.25
N THR A 117 -15.05 18.34 -19.14
CA THR A 117 -16.01 18.30 -20.25
C THR A 117 -15.52 17.42 -21.41
N LYS A 118 -14.93 16.25 -21.12
CA LYS A 118 -14.42 15.30 -22.13
C LYS A 118 -13.18 15.80 -22.91
N ASN A 119 -12.51 16.87 -22.48
CA ASN A 119 -11.30 17.37 -23.13
C ASN A 119 -10.09 16.47 -22.83
N TRP A 120 -9.61 15.75 -23.84
CA TRP A 120 -8.46 14.81 -23.74
C TRP A 120 -7.13 15.49 -23.36
N ARG A 121 -7.06 16.82 -23.44
CA ARG A 121 -5.82 17.60 -23.30
C ARG A 121 -5.19 17.54 -21.89
N TRP A 122 -5.96 17.19 -20.86
CA TRP A 122 -5.47 17.07 -19.48
C TRP A 122 -4.97 15.67 -19.11
N ILE A 123 -5.38 14.64 -19.85
CA ILE A 123 -4.91 13.26 -19.64
C ILE A 123 -3.38 13.13 -19.67
N PRO A 124 -2.63 13.74 -20.62
CA PRO A 124 -1.17 13.63 -20.62
C PRO A 124 -0.49 14.28 -19.40
N PHE A 125 -1.16 15.16 -18.67
CA PHE A 125 -0.63 15.74 -17.41
C PHE A 125 -0.99 14.88 -16.19
N VAL A 126 -2.23 14.39 -16.13
CA VAL A 126 -2.75 13.64 -14.98
C VAL A 126 -2.13 12.24 -14.90
N LEU A 127 -1.92 11.60 -16.04
CA LEU A 127 -1.40 10.24 -16.14
C LEU A 127 0.00 10.09 -15.51
N PRO A 128 1.04 10.83 -15.93
CA PRO A 128 2.37 10.72 -15.33
C PRO A 128 2.34 11.08 -13.84
N LEU A 129 1.57 12.10 -13.45
CA LEU A 129 1.50 12.54 -12.05
C LEU A 129 0.96 11.44 -11.12
N ASN A 130 -0.01 10.64 -11.57
CA ASN A 130 -0.54 9.52 -10.80
C ASN A 130 0.36 8.27 -10.88
N LEU A 131 1.14 8.10 -11.95
CA LEU A 131 2.04 6.95 -12.15
C LEU A 131 3.39 7.10 -11.44
N VAL A 132 3.83 8.31 -11.08
CA VAL A 132 5.10 8.51 -10.37
C VAL A 132 5.16 7.68 -9.08
N ARG A 133 4.10 7.68 -8.27
CA ARG A 133 4.06 6.94 -7.00
C ARG A 133 4.21 5.42 -7.17
N PRO A 134 3.38 4.73 -7.99
CA PRO A 134 3.53 3.29 -8.17
C PRO A 134 4.86 2.92 -8.82
N ILE A 135 5.40 3.73 -9.75
CA ILE A 135 6.70 3.46 -10.38
C ILE A 135 7.82 3.49 -9.32
N LEU A 136 7.87 4.56 -8.51
CA LEU A 136 8.89 4.67 -7.46
C LEU A 136 8.79 3.49 -6.47
N TYR A 137 7.56 3.13 -6.08
CA TYR A 137 7.33 2.01 -5.18
C TYR A 137 7.78 0.67 -5.78
N THR A 138 7.50 0.43 -7.07
CA THR A 138 7.93 -0.82 -7.73
C THR A 138 9.46 -0.93 -7.80
N ILE A 139 10.16 0.17 -8.06
CA ILE A 139 11.63 0.20 -8.09
C ILE A 139 12.19 -0.11 -6.70
N GLU A 140 11.59 0.47 -5.67
CA GLU A 140 11.97 0.22 -4.28
C GLU A 140 11.72 -1.25 -3.88
N SER A 141 10.55 -1.80 -4.26
CA SER A 141 10.20 -3.19 -3.97
C SER A 141 11.11 -4.22 -4.63
N ALA A 142 11.78 -3.85 -5.72
CA ALA A 142 12.72 -4.72 -6.40
C ALA A 142 14.12 -4.73 -5.74
N GLY A 143 14.42 -3.76 -4.86
CA GLY A 143 15.75 -3.55 -4.29
C GLY A 143 15.93 -4.08 -2.86
N TYR A 144 14.87 -4.55 -2.22
CA TYR A 144 14.90 -5.00 -0.82
C TYR A 144 14.60 -6.49 -0.69
N PHE A 145 15.13 -7.11 0.38
CA PHE A 145 14.76 -8.43 0.87
C PHE A 145 14.17 -8.30 2.29
N PRO A 146 12.97 -8.83 2.54
CA PRO A 146 12.36 -8.79 3.86
C PRO A 146 13.02 -9.81 4.80
N VAL A 147 13.34 -9.40 6.02
CA VAL A 147 13.93 -10.22 7.08
C VAL A 147 13.21 -9.99 8.41
N GLN A 148 13.22 -10.96 9.31
CA GLN A 148 12.60 -10.83 10.62
C GLN A 148 13.46 -9.94 11.55
N GLY A 149 12.91 -8.81 12.00
CA GLY A 149 13.55 -7.85 12.92
C GLY A 149 13.23 -8.08 14.40
N GLY A 150 12.35 -9.03 14.73
CA GLY A 150 11.91 -9.32 16.11
C GLY A 150 11.03 -8.23 16.73
N PHE A 151 10.62 -8.39 17.98
CA PHE A 151 9.83 -7.37 18.68
C PHE A 151 10.69 -6.15 19.06
N PRO A 152 10.25 -4.89 18.87
CA PRO A 152 8.96 -4.39 18.35
C PRO A 152 8.89 -4.13 16.83
N TYR A 153 9.93 -4.51 16.08
CA TYR A 153 10.14 -4.12 14.69
C TYR A 153 9.37 -4.97 13.67
N GLY A 154 9.03 -6.23 13.99
CA GLY A 154 8.30 -7.13 13.10
C GLY A 154 9.13 -7.53 11.87
N CYS A 155 8.54 -7.42 10.67
CA CYS A 155 9.22 -7.62 9.39
C CYS A 155 9.94 -6.33 8.97
N THR A 156 11.24 -6.40 8.70
CA THR A 156 12.07 -5.27 8.25
C THR A 156 12.68 -5.53 6.88
N TYR A 157 13.17 -4.48 6.23
CA TYR A 157 13.75 -4.54 4.89
C TYR A 157 15.28 -4.47 4.97
N ASP A 158 15.98 -5.39 4.29
CA ASP A 158 17.41 -5.30 4.02
C ASP A 158 17.63 -4.97 2.54
N TYR A 159 18.51 -4.02 2.22
CA TYR A 159 18.70 -3.54 0.86
C TYR A 159 19.93 -4.20 0.24
N THR A 160 19.79 -4.82 -0.94
CA THR A 160 20.96 -5.25 -1.72
C THR A 160 21.42 -4.10 -2.60
N LEU A 161 22.08 -3.10 -2.02
CA LEU A 161 22.75 -2.09 -2.84
C LEU A 161 24.01 -2.71 -3.46
N SER A 162 23.95 -3.01 -4.76
CA SER A 162 25.16 -3.30 -5.54
C SER A 162 26.09 -2.08 -5.45
N ALA A 163 27.35 -2.34 -5.06
CA ALA A 163 28.39 -1.33 -4.79
C ALA A 163 28.63 -0.33 -5.93
N THR A 164 28.10 -0.58 -7.13
CA THR A 164 28.14 0.33 -8.28
C THR A 164 27.25 1.57 -8.14
N SER A 165 26.22 1.54 -7.29
CA SER A 165 25.34 2.70 -7.02
C SER A 165 25.89 3.68 -5.97
N LEU A 166 26.96 3.31 -5.25
CA LEU A 166 27.65 4.14 -4.26
C LEU A 166 28.86 4.89 -4.83
N ALA A 167 29.16 4.72 -6.13
CA ALA A 167 30.33 5.30 -6.78
C ALA A 167 30.00 6.42 -7.80
N ARG A 168 28.80 7.01 -7.76
CA ARG A 168 28.44 8.15 -8.62
C ARG A 168 27.80 9.28 -7.82
#